data_AF-A0A949CUZ2-F1
#
_entry.id   AF-A0A949CUZ2-F1
#
_cell.length_a   1.000
_cell.length_b   1.000
_cell.length_c   1.000
_cell.angle_alpha   90.00
_cell.angle_beta   90.00
_cell.angle_gamma   90.00
#
_symmetry.space_group_name_H-M   'P 1'
#
loop_
_entity.id
_entity.type
_entity.pdbx_description
1 polymer ?
#
loop_
_entity_poly.entity_id
_entity_poly.type
_entity_poly.pdbx_seq_one_letter_code
_entity_poly.pdbx_strand_id
1 'polypeptide(L)'
;RSGRLVDEIDGRKEDYVLLPNGVKVGRLDHIFKDLVHVQESQFRQDRPESVEIRIVKGPGYDAYDQETLLLSETRKRLGSDIDIKIQYVDRIERTKSGKLRFVISTIGKDTRSSNPTT
;
A
#
# COMPACT_ATOMS: atom_id res chain seq x y z
N ARG A 1 -6.05 8.52 -28.54
CA ARG A 1 -7.21 8.09 -27.73
C ARG A 1 -7.12 8.83 -26.40
N SER A 2 -8.12 9.67 -26.10
CA SER A 2 -8.16 10.55 -24.94
C SER A 2 -8.15 9.73 -23.65
N GLY A 3 -7.03 9.80 -22.92
CA GLY A 3 -6.93 9.26 -21.57
C GLY A 3 -7.87 10.06 -20.67
N ARG A 4 -8.88 9.38 -20.14
CA ARG A 4 -9.81 9.96 -19.16
C ARG A 4 -8.99 10.26 -17.91
N LEU A 5 -8.54 11.50 -17.76
CA LEU A 5 -8.12 12.03 -16.47
C LEU A 5 -9.35 11.97 -15.57
N VAL A 6 -9.36 11.02 -14.65
CA VAL A 6 -10.37 10.98 -13.59
C VAL A 6 -9.95 12.06 -12.60
N ASP A 7 -10.48 13.25 -12.87
CA ASP A 7 -10.52 14.36 -11.92
C ASP A 7 -11.33 13.92 -10.69
N GLU A 8 -10.78 14.25 -9.53
CA GLU A 8 -11.19 13.94 -8.17
C GLU A 8 -12.62 13.42 -7.95
N ILE A 9 -12.73 12.14 -7.56
CA ILE A 9 -13.77 11.73 -6.61
C ILE A 9 -13.13 11.69 -5.22
N ASP A 10 -13.44 12.73 -4.46
CA ASP A 10 -13.23 12.86 -3.03
C ASP A 10 -13.95 11.73 -2.28
N GLY A 11 -13.30 10.58 -2.18
CA GLY A 11 -13.90 9.39 -1.58
C GLY A 11 -12.87 8.31 -1.36
N ARG A 12 -12.13 8.42 -0.25
CA ARG A 12 -11.01 7.55 0.17
C ARG A 12 -9.65 7.93 -0.45
N LYS A 13 -9.19 9.15 -0.18
CA LYS A 13 -7.78 9.56 -0.43
C LYS A 13 -6.73 8.61 0.21
N GLU A 14 -7.15 7.71 1.09
CA GLU A 14 -6.27 6.88 1.92
C GLU A 14 -6.17 5.41 1.48
N ASP A 15 -6.87 4.96 0.42
CA ASP A 15 -6.91 3.54 -0.01
C ASP A 15 -6.25 3.27 -1.38
N TYR A 16 -5.33 4.13 -1.83
CA TYR A 16 -4.62 3.94 -3.10
C TYR A 16 -3.10 4.02 -2.95
N VAL A 17 -2.40 3.31 -3.83
CA VAL A 17 -0.95 3.39 -4.04
C VAL A 17 -0.70 4.22 -5.30
N LEU A 18 0.19 5.20 -5.21
CA LEU A 18 0.56 6.06 -6.33
C LEU A 18 1.77 5.46 -7.04
N LEU A 19 1.62 5.05 -8.29
CA LEU A 19 2.72 4.55 -9.12
C LEU A 19 3.61 5.70 -9.62
N PRO A 20 4.88 5.43 -9.94
CA PRO A 20 5.81 6.46 -10.44
C PRO A 20 5.38 7.06 -11.78
N ASN A 21 4.57 6.35 -12.56
CA ASN A 21 3.95 6.85 -13.80
C ASN A 21 2.75 7.79 -13.56
N GLY A 22 2.42 8.11 -12.30
CA GLY A 22 1.30 8.97 -11.91
C GLY A 22 -0.05 8.26 -11.81
N VAL A 23 -0.12 6.95 -12.09
CA VAL A 23 -1.35 6.16 -11.97
C VAL A 23 -1.64 5.85 -10.51
N LYS A 24 -2.88 6.02 -10.09
CA LYS A 24 -3.35 5.66 -8.74
C LYS A 24 -4.03 4.30 -8.79
N VAL A 25 -3.50 3.33 -8.07
CA VAL A 25 -4.06 1.96 -7.98
C VAL A 25 -4.74 1.81 -6.62
N GLY A 26 -6.07 1.71 -6.65
CA GLY A 26 -6.89 1.37 -5.48
C GLY A 26 -7.37 -0.08 -5.50
N ARG A 27 -8.19 -0.46 -4.50
CA ARG A 27 -8.76 -1.81 -4.34
C ARG A 27 -7.71 -2.93 -4.34
N LEU A 28 -6.75 -2.77 -3.45
CA LEU A 28 -5.70 -3.76 -3.20
C LEU A 28 -6.18 -4.91 -2.30
N ASP A 29 -7.41 -4.85 -1.79
CA ASP A 29 -8.03 -5.88 -0.95
C ASP A 29 -8.05 -7.26 -1.61
N HIS A 30 -8.15 -7.33 -2.94
CA HIS A 30 -8.09 -8.59 -3.68
C HIS A 30 -6.74 -9.32 -3.58
N ILE A 31 -5.64 -8.61 -3.32
CA ILE A 31 -4.29 -9.22 -3.22
C ILE A 31 -4.22 -10.20 -2.04
N PHE A 32 -5.01 -9.96 -1.00
CA PHE A 32 -5.00 -10.77 0.24
C PHE A 32 -6.08 -11.83 0.27
N LYS A 33 -6.88 -11.96 -0.79
CA LYS A 33 -7.95 -12.95 -0.83
C LYS A 33 -7.42 -14.39 -0.71
N ASP A 34 -6.24 -14.64 -1.27
CA ASP A 34 -5.57 -15.94 -1.25
C ASP A 34 -4.57 -16.09 -0.09
N LEU A 35 -4.30 -15.00 0.65
CA LEU A 35 -3.39 -14.96 1.80
C LEU A 35 -4.13 -15.34 3.10
N VAL A 36 -4.56 -16.60 3.19
CA VAL A 36 -5.43 -17.11 4.27
C VAL A 36 -4.76 -17.18 5.64
N HIS A 37 -3.43 -17.20 5.70
CA HIS A 37 -2.67 -17.26 6.95
C HIS A 37 -2.15 -15.89 7.43
N VAL A 38 -2.55 -14.80 6.77
CA VAL A 38 -2.23 -13.44 7.20
C VAL A 38 -3.29 -12.96 8.18
N GLN A 39 -2.87 -12.58 9.39
CA GLN A 39 -3.80 -12.04 10.39
C GLN A 39 -4.16 -10.59 10.10
N GLU A 40 -3.15 -9.76 9.84
CA GLU A 40 -3.33 -8.35 9.50
C GLU A 40 -2.30 -7.97 8.43
N SER A 41 -2.71 -7.10 7.52
CA SER A 41 -1.82 -6.54 6.51
C SER A 41 -2.06 -5.05 6.28
N GLN A 42 -1.01 -4.36 5.87
CA GLN A 42 -1.06 -2.94 5.57
C GLN A 42 -0.01 -2.59 4.51
N PHE A 43 -0.44 -1.89 3.47
CA PHE A 43 0.47 -1.23 2.56
C PHE A 43 0.89 0.11 3.15
N ARG A 44 2.19 0.33 3.22
CA ARG A 44 2.80 1.60 3.55
C ARG A 44 3.57 2.09 2.34
N GLN A 45 3.26 3.29 1.90
CA GLN A 45 3.92 3.91 0.76
C GLN A 45 4.55 5.23 1.20
N ASP A 46 5.87 5.21 1.38
CA ASP A 46 6.63 6.42 1.71
C ASP A 46 7.06 7.20 0.46
N ARG A 47 7.21 6.53 -0.69
CA ARG A 47 7.67 7.11 -1.97
C ARG A 47 6.94 6.49 -3.17
N PRO A 48 6.76 7.20 -4.29
CA PRO A 48 6.03 6.67 -5.45
C PRO A 48 6.66 5.39 -6.03
N GLU A 49 7.98 5.30 -5.95
CA GLU A 49 8.81 4.23 -6.51
C GLU A 49 8.93 3.01 -5.58
N SER A 50 8.35 3.05 -4.38
CA SER A 50 8.47 1.96 -3.41
C SER A 50 7.23 1.79 -2.53
N VAL A 51 6.83 0.55 -2.30
CA VAL A 51 5.77 0.19 -1.36
C VAL A 51 6.27 -0.88 -0.39
N GLU A 52 5.99 -0.69 0.89
CA GLU A 52 6.25 -1.63 1.96
C GLU A 52 4.94 -2.32 2.34
N ILE A 53 4.92 -3.65 2.33
CA ILE A 53 3.78 -4.46 2.74
C ILE A 53 4.09 -5.02 4.12
N ARG A 54 3.39 -4.50 5.13
CA ARG A 54 3.48 -4.96 6.51
C ARG A 54 2.55 -6.14 6.71
N ILE A 55 3.07 -7.22 7.27
CA ILE A 55 2.32 -8.46 7.47
C ILE A 55 2.48 -8.92 8.92
N VAL A 56 1.34 -9.15 9.57
CA VAL A 56 1.26 -9.90 10.82
C VAL A 56 0.99 -11.35 10.49
N LYS A 57 1.96 -12.21 10.81
CA LYS A 57 1.93 -13.64 10.49
C LYS A 57 0.93 -14.34 11.40
N GLY A 58 -0.04 -15.03 10.81
CA GLY A 58 -0.96 -15.90 11.53
C GLY A 58 -0.40 -17.29 11.81
N PRO A 59 -1.13 -18.10 12.58
CA PRO A 59 -0.81 -19.51 12.75
C PRO A 59 -0.83 -20.22 11.39
N GLY A 60 0.23 -20.96 11.07
CA GLY A 60 0.38 -21.66 9.79
C GLY A 60 0.89 -20.79 8.63
N TYR A 61 1.35 -19.56 8.89
CA TYR A 61 1.92 -18.71 7.84
C TYR A 61 3.25 -19.27 7.32
N ASP A 62 3.23 -19.79 6.09
CA ASP A 62 4.43 -20.16 5.35
C ASP A 62 5.00 -18.94 4.64
N ALA A 63 6.17 -18.47 5.09
CA ALA A 63 6.74 -17.24 4.55
C ALA A 63 7.12 -17.36 3.07
N TYR A 64 7.57 -18.53 2.61
CA TYR A 64 8.10 -18.67 1.25
C TYR A 64 7.00 -18.65 0.19
N ASP A 65 5.96 -19.47 0.39
CA ASP A 65 4.83 -19.57 -0.53
C ASP A 65 4.01 -18.27 -0.55
N GLN A 66 3.68 -17.74 0.63
CA GLN A 66 2.83 -16.56 0.78
C GLN A 66 3.54 -15.29 0.27
N GLU A 67 4.85 -15.15 0.51
CA GLU A 67 5.64 -14.04 -0.01
C GLU A 67 5.67 -14.06 -1.55
N THR A 68 5.90 -15.23 -2.14
CA THR A 68 5.93 -15.39 -3.60
C THR A 68 4.58 -15.04 -4.22
N LEU A 69 3.48 -15.53 -3.63
CA LEU A 69 2.13 -15.25 -4.10
C LEU A 69 1.79 -13.76 -3.96
N LEU A 70 2.09 -13.17 -2.81
CA LEU A 70 1.87 -11.75 -2.54
C LEU A 70 2.62 -10.87 -3.52
N LEU A 71 3.92 -11.14 -3.75
CA LEU A 71 4.73 -10.40 -4.71
C LEU A 71 4.17 -10.51 -6.13
N SER A 72 3.74 -11.72 -6.53
CA SER A 72 3.13 -11.96 -7.84
C SER A 72 1.84 -11.18 -8.03
N GLU A 73 0.89 -11.28 -7.10
CA GLU A 73 -0.38 -10.56 -7.15
C GLU A 73 -0.21 -9.05 -7.07
N THR A 74 0.74 -8.59 -6.24
CA THR A 74 1.08 -7.17 -6.14
C THR A 74 1.65 -6.65 -7.45
N ARG A 75 2.59 -7.37 -8.08
CA ARG A 75 3.18 -7.00 -9.38
C ARG A 75 2.15 -7.02 -10.51
N LYS A 76 1.18 -7.93 -10.50
CA LYS A 76 0.07 -7.92 -11.48
C LYS A 76 -0.77 -6.65 -11.41
N ARG A 77 -0.84 -6.01 -10.23
CA ARG A 77 -1.65 -4.80 -10.01
C ARG A 77 -0.85 -3.51 -10.12
N LEU A 78 0.34 -3.46 -9.52
CA LEU A 78 1.18 -2.26 -9.45
C LEU A 78 2.20 -2.18 -10.60
N GLY A 79 2.44 -3.30 -11.30
CA GLY A 79 3.48 -3.40 -12.30
C GLY A 79 4.85 -3.73 -11.71
N SER A 80 5.86 -3.71 -12.58
CA SER A 80 7.25 -4.04 -12.23
C SER A 80 8.10 -2.81 -11.91
N ASP A 81 7.56 -1.61 -12.13
CA ASP A 81 8.25 -0.32 -11.98
C ASP A 81 8.32 0.20 -10.53
N ILE A 82 7.67 -0.50 -9.58
CA ILE A 82 7.68 -0.15 -8.16
C ILE A 82 8.45 -1.21 -7.36
N ASP A 83 9.27 -0.76 -6.44
CA ASP A 83 9.96 -1.63 -5.49
C ASP A 83 8.98 -2.10 -4.42
N ILE A 84 8.86 -3.42 -4.22
CA ILE A 84 7.93 -4.01 -3.25
C ILE A 84 8.77 -4.67 -2.16
N LYS A 85 8.61 -4.19 -0.93
CA LYS A 85 9.28 -4.73 0.26
C LYS A 85 8.26 -5.38 1.17
N ILE A 86 8.56 -6.55 1.71
CA ILE A 86 7.71 -7.21 2.69
C ILE A 86 8.37 -7.08 4.06
N GLN A 87 7.59 -6.58 5.03
CA GLN A 87 8.04 -6.36 6.39
C GLN A 87 7.13 -7.13 7.35
N TYR A 88 7.68 -8.12 8.02
CA TYR A 88 6.95 -8.81 9.09
C TYR A 88 6.94 -7.95 10.35
N VAL A 89 5.76 -7.77 10.94
CA VAL A 89 5.54 -6.99 12.17
C VAL A 89 4.66 -7.78 13.12
N ASP A 90 4.80 -7.55 14.43
CA ASP A 90 3.98 -8.24 15.44
C ASP A 90 2.54 -7.73 15.48
N ARG A 91 2.33 -6.45 15.14
CA ARG A 91 1.02 -5.81 15.11
C ARG A 91 1.02 -4.62 14.17
N ILE A 92 -0.14 -4.34 13.58
CA ILE A 92 -0.34 -3.14 12.77
C ILE A 92 -1.12 -2.11 13.58
N GLU A 93 -0.57 -0.89 13.67
CA GLU A 93 -1.23 0.19 14.41
C GLU A 93 -2.54 0.59 13.73
N ARG A 94 -3.61 0.58 14.52
CA ARG A 94 -4.94 1.02 14.10
C ARG A 94 -5.06 2.53 14.32
N THR A 95 -5.97 3.15 13.58
CA THR A 95 -6.27 4.57 13.78
C THR A 95 -6.85 4.84 15.17
N LYS A 96 -6.85 6.11 15.60
CA LYS A 96 -7.47 6.55 16.86
C LYS A 96 -8.93 6.13 17.02
N SER A 97 -9.63 5.89 15.90
CA SER A 97 -11.02 5.40 15.88
C SER A 97 -11.14 3.87 15.91
N GLY A 98 -10.03 3.14 16.08
CA GLY A 98 -9.98 1.67 16.10
C GLY A 98 -10.06 1.00 14.73
N LYS A 99 -10.22 1.77 13.64
CA LYS A 99 -10.24 1.24 12.27
C LYS A 99 -8.81 0.93 11.81
N LEU A 100 -8.62 -0.27 11.23
CA LEU A 100 -7.38 -0.63 10.55
C LEU A 100 -7.36 0.06 9.18
N ARG A 101 -6.27 0.77 8.89
CA ARG A 101 -6.04 1.35 7.56
C ARG A 101 -5.26 0.35 6.72
N PHE A 102 -5.82 0.03 5.57
CA PHE A 102 -5.25 -0.98 4.68
C PHE A 102 -4.11 -0.39 3.84
N VAL A 103 -4.24 0.87 3.43
CA VAL A 103 -3.16 1.61 2.78
C VAL A 103 -2.83 2.86 3.59
N ILE A 104 -1.55 3.15 3.75
CA ILE A 104 -1.01 4.37 4.33
C ILE A 104 -0.03 4.93 3.32
N SER A 105 -0.45 5.95 2.58
CA SER A 105 0.46 6.71 1.73
C SER A 105 0.84 8.00 2.45
N THR A 106 2.13 8.28 2.60
CA THR A 106 2.63 9.58 3.08
C THR A 106 2.96 10.52 1.92
N ILE A 107 2.80 10.06 0.68
CA ILE A 107 3.04 10.84 -0.53
C ILE A 107 1.92 11.85 -0.70
N GLY A 108 2.27 13.14 -0.87
CA GLY A 108 1.28 14.21 -0.97
C GLY A 108 0.87 14.83 0.36
N LYS A 109 1.46 14.41 1.50
CA LYS A 109 1.62 15.33 2.63
C LYS A 109 2.75 16.31 2.27
N ASP A 110 2.46 17.18 1.31
CA ASP A 110 3.28 18.37 1.06
C ASP A 110 3.29 19.16 2.36
N THR A 111 4.42 19.09 3.03
CA THR A 111 4.83 20.03 4.05
C THR A 111 4.95 21.39 3.40
N ARG A 112 3.84 22.12 3.31
CA ARG A 112 3.89 23.59 3.38
C ARG A 112 4.30 24.01 4.78
N SER A 113 5.50 23.66 5.22
CA SER A 113 6.18 24.34 6.32
C SER A 113 7.65 23.94 6.37
N SER A 114 8.45 24.64 5.58
CA SER A 114 9.68 25.27 6.07
C SER A 114 10.14 26.25 5.00
N ASN A 115 9.60 27.46 5.06
CA ASN A 115 10.29 28.62 4.50
C ASN A 115 11.69 28.67 5.14
N PRO A 116 12.79 28.79 4.38
CA PRO A 116 14.05 29.21 4.96
C PRO A 116 13.89 30.69 5.30
N THR A 117 13.81 31.02 6.58
CA THR A 117 13.92 32.41 7.04
C THR A 117 15.30 32.62 7.62
N THR A 118 16.10 33.35 6.84
CA THR A 118 17.29 34.15 7.19
C THR A 118 18.57 33.40 7.55
#